data_AF-A0A4D9EK92-F1
#
_entry.id   AF-A0A4D9EK92-F1
#
_cell.length_a   1.000
_cell.length_b   1.000
_cell.length_c   1.000
_cell.angle_alpha   90.00
_cell.angle_beta   90.00
_cell.angle_gamma   90.00
#
_symmetry.space_group_name_H-M   'P 1'
#
loop_
_entity.id
_entity.type
_entity.pdbx_description
1 polymer ?
#
loop_
_entity_poly.entity_id
_entity_poly.type
_entity_poly.pdbx_seq_one_letter_code
_entity_poly.pdbx_strand_id
1 'polypeptide(L)'
;MLTLPPPTPHLLVSSSVLKAAAHHYGSQCDKPNKEFMLCRWEEKDPRKCLKEGKQVNQCALEFFRKIKAHCAEPFTEYWTCIDYTNLQELRRCRKQQLVFDDCVLENLGWVRPDLGELSKVTKVQTDRPIPENVYHSRPRPEPNPPIEGDLKPAKYGSRLFFWNW
;
A
#
# COMPACT_ATOMS: atom_id res chain seq x y z
N MET A 1 -21.64 20.45 -14.40
CA MET A 1 -21.37 20.82 -13.00
C MET A 1 -20.49 19.75 -12.38
N LEU A 2 -19.19 19.99 -12.23
CA LEU A 2 -18.32 19.11 -11.46
C LEU A 2 -18.50 19.49 -9.98
N THR A 3 -19.33 18.74 -9.26
CA THR A 3 -19.39 18.85 -7.80
C THR A 3 -18.03 18.45 -7.24
N LEU A 4 -17.28 19.42 -6.71
CA LEU A 4 -16.08 19.14 -5.92
C LEU A 4 -16.46 18.14 -4.81
N PRO A 5 -15.70 17.04 -4.63
CA PRO A 5 -15.96 16.12 -3.54
C PRO A 5 -15.90 16.89 -2.21
N PRO A 6 -16.77 16.57 -1.24
CA PRO A 6 -16.79 17.28 0.04
C PRO A 6 -15.42 17.18 0.72
N PRO A 7 -14.96 18.25 1.39
CA PRO A 7 -13.65 18.30 2.03
C PRO A 7 -13.54 17.19 3.08
N THR A 8 -12.47 16.42 2.99
CA THR A 8 -12.20 15.32 3.92
C THR A 8 -11.42 15.87 5.11
N PRO A 9 -11.76 15.48 6.35
CA PRO A 9 -10.96 15.87 7.49
C PRO A 9 -9.53 15.32 7.34
N HIS A 10 -8.55 16.21 7.44
CA HIS A 10 -7.14 15.88 7.29
C HIS A 10 -6.52 15.55 8.65
N LEU A 11 -5.60 14.59 8.66
CA LEU A 11 -4.81 14.28 9.84
C LEU A 11 -3.59 15.21 9.87
N LEU A 12 -3.61 16.19 10.78
CA LEU A 12 -2.55 17.19 10.94
C LEU A 12 -1.63 16.80 12.09
N VAL A 13 -0.69 15.89 11.82
CA VAL A 13 0.33 15.45 12.80
C VAL A 13 1.70 15.37 12.14
N SER A 14 2.77 15.43 12.94
CA SER A 14 4.14 15.30 12.44
C SER A 14 4.47 13.85 12.02
N SER A 15 5.53 13.68 11.25
CA SER A 15 5.99 12.35 10.82
C SER A 15 6.43 11.47 11.99
N SER A 16 7.01 12.05 13.04
CA SER A 16 7.41 11.36 14.27
C SER A 16 6.21 10.75 14.99
N VAL A 17 5.10 11.47 15.08
CA VAL A 17 3.83 10.99 15.66
C VAL A 17 3.28 9.80 14.87
N LEU A 18 3.24 9.90 13.53
CA LEU A 18 2.79 8.79 12.68
C LEU A 18 3.69 7.56 12.84
N LYS A 19 5.01 7.76 12.90
CA LYS A 19 5.99 6.68 13.01
C LYS A 19 5.93 5.98 14.36
N ALA A 20 5.74 6.73 15.44
CA ALA A 20 5.53 6.19 16.79
C ALA A 20 4.32 5.27 16.84
N ALA A 21 3.20 5.70 16.27
CA ALA A 21 1.95 4.94 16.29
C ALA A 21 1.83 3.88 15.18
N ALA A 22 2.79 3.80 14.24
CA ALA A 22 2.66 3.01 13.01
C ALA A 22 2.36 1.52 13.24
N HIS A 23 2.93 0.91 14.28
CA HIS A 23 2.74 -0.52 14.57
C HIS A 23 1.30 -0.81 15.00
N HIS A 24 0.78 -0.02 15.94
CA HIS A 24 -0.61 -0.14 16.40
C HIS A 24 -1.60 0.31 15.33
N TYR A 25 -1.28 1.37 14.58
CA TYR A 25 -2.10 1.80 13.45
C TYR A 25 -2.24 0.71 12.38
N GLY A 26 -1.13 0.02 12.08
CA GLY A 26 -1.11 -1.07 11.11
C GLY A 26 -2.02 -2.23 11.51
N SER A 27 -2.07 -2.59 12.80
CA SER A 27 -2.96 -3.66 13.27
C SER A 27 -4.43 -3.23 13.34
N GLN A 28 -4.71 -2.01 13.81
CA GLN A 28 -6.08 -1.55 14.03
C GLN A 28 -6.80 -1.10 12.74
N CYS A 29 -6.09 -0.41 11.85
CA CYS A 29 -6.65 0.10 10.59
C CYS A 29 -6.32 -0.78 9.38
N ASP A 30 -6.01 -2.07 9.60
CA ASP A 30 -5.53 -2.98 8.55
C ASP A 30 -6.52 -3.13 7.40
N LYS A 31 -7.80 -3.35 7.71
CA LYS A 31 -8.88 -3.58 6.73
C LYS A 31 -9.04 -2.43 5.73
N PRO A 32 -9.36 -1.18 6.14
CA PRO A 32 -9.56 -0.09 5.19
C PRO A 32 -8.27 0.27 4.45
N ASN A 33 -7.10 0.18 5.11
CA ASN A 33 -5.82 0.43 4.46
C ASN A 33 -5.57 -0.56 3.33
N LYS A 34 -5.78 -1.86 3.57
CA LYS A 34 -5.52 -2.89 2.57
C LYS A 34 -6.54 -2.90 1.45
N GLU A 35 -7.80 -2.59 1.72
CA GLU A 35 -8.83 -2.39 0.69
C GLU A 35 -8.48 -1.23 -0.25
N PHE A 36 -8.01 -0.11 0.32
CA PHE A 36 -7.52 1.04 -0.45
C PHE A 36 -6.29 0.70 -1.27
N MET A 37 -5.31 0.01 -0.66
CA MET A 37 -4.09 -0.39 -1.37
C MET A 37 -4.43 -1.36 -2.52
N LEU A 38 -5.28 -2.36 -2.27
CA LEU A 38 -5.76 -3.25 -3.33
C LEU A 38 -6.46 -2.47 -4.44
N CYS A 39 -7.29 -1.46 -4.10
CA CYS A 39 -7.96 -0.61 -5.09
C CYS A 39 -6.94 0.07 -5.99
N ARG A 40 -5.97 0.71 -5.35
CA ARG A 40 -4.94 1.48 -6.04
C ARG A 40 -4.09 0.60 -6.93
N TRP A 41 -3.81 -0.63 -6.53
CA TRP A 41 -3.01 -1.58 -7.32
C TRP A 41 -3.78 -2.21 -8.48
N GLU A 42 -5.06 -2.51 -8.29
CA GLU A 42 -5.94 -3.08 -9.32
C GLU A 42 -6.32 -2.03 -10.37
N GLU A 43 -6.88 -0.89 -9.95
CA GLU A 43 -7.40 0.14 -10.85
C GLU A 43 -6.31 1.04 -11.44
N LYS A 44 -5.19 1.22 -10.73
CA LYS A 44 -4.07 2.12 -11.09
C LYS A 44 -4.44 3.59 -11.34
N ASP A 45 -5.70 3.94 -11.13
CA ASP A 45 -6.25 5.29 -11.21
C ASP A 45 -6.64 5.80 -9.81
N PRO A 46 -5.96 6.85 -9.29
CA PRO A 46 -6.22 7.33 -7.94
C PRO A 46 -7.62 7.95 -7.76
N ARG A 47 -8.25 8.38 -8.87
CA ARG A 47 -9.58 9.04 -8.85
C ARG A 47 -10.69 8.07 -8.48
N LYS A 48 -10.57 6.79 -8.86
CA LYS A 48 -11.57 5.76 -8.59
C LYS A 48 -11.57 5.32 -7.12
N CYS A 49 -10.40 5.36 -6.49
CA CYS A 49 -10.17 4.89 -5.12
C CYS A 49 -10.32 5.98 -4.04
N LEU A 50 -10.96 7.11 -4.35
CA LEU A 50 -11.12 8.22 -3.40
C LEU A 50 -12.06 7.88 -2.24
N LYS A 51 -13.00 6.95 -2.42
CA LYS A 51 -13.96 6.55 -1.37
C LYS A 51 -13.24 5.75 -0.27
N GLU A 52 -12.42 4.80 -0.67
CA GLU A 52 -11.58 3.97 0.19
C GLU A 52 -10.53 4.84 0.89
N GLY A 53 -9.95 5.82 0.16
CA GLY A 53 -9.05 6.81 0.77
C GLY A 53 -9.70 7.63 1.89
N LYS A 54 -11.01 7.94 1.77
CA LYS A 54 -11.77 8.60 2.85
C LYS A 54 -11.94 7.69 4.07
N GLN A 55 -12.18 6.41 3.86
CA GLN A 55 -12.30 5.43 4.94
C GLN A 55 -10.97 5.24 5.69
N VAL A 56 -9.84 5.25 4.98
CA VAL A 56 -8.51 5.27 5.59
C VAL A 56 -8.32 6.50 6.49
N ASN A 57 -8.64 7.69 5.97
CA ASN A 57 -8.54 8.93 6.76
C ASN A 57 -9.46 8.91 7.99
N GLN A 58 -10.67 8.37 7.84
CA GLN A 58 -11.61 8.23 8.96
C GLN A 58 -11.05 7.29 10.03
N CYS A 59 -10.52 6.12 9.65
CA CYS A 59 -9.92 5.17 10.59
C CYS A 59 -8.74 5.79 11.34
N ALA A 60 -7.87 6.52 10.62
CA ALA A 60 -6.74 7.20 11.24
C ALA A 60 -7.18 8.26 12.26
N LEU A 61 -8.21 9.06 11.95
CA LEU A 61 -8.73 10.06 12.88
C LEU A 61 -9.35 9.43 14.13
N GLU A 62 -10.13 8.37 13.96
CA GLU A 62 -10.72 7.62 15.08
C GLU A 62 -9.65 6.97 15.96
N PHE A 63 -8.60 6.42 15.35
CA PHE A 63 -7.45 5.85 16.04
C PHE A 63 -6.72 6.89 16.90
N PHE A 64 -6.37 8.06 16.34
CA PHE A 64 -5.69 9.11 17.12
C PHE A 64 -6.60 9.73 18.19
N ARG A 65 -7.92 9.78 17.96
CA ARG A 65 -8.89 10.17 19.00
C ARG A 65 -8.87 9.22 20.19
N LYS A 66 -8.82 7.91 19.96
CA LYS A 66 -8.71 6.90 21.04
C LYS A 66 -7.39 7.04 21.80
N ILE A 67 -6.27 7.17 21.11
CA ILE A 67 -4.97 7.38 21.78
C ILE A 67 -4.99 8.65 22.64
N LYS A 68 -5.53 9.75 22.10
CA LYS A 68 -5.63 11.01 22.84
C LYS A 68 -6.56 10.91 24.07
N ALA A 69 -7.59 10.07 24.03
CA ALA A 69 -8.52 9.91 25.14
C ALA A 69 -7.94 9.05 26.28
N HIS A 70 -7.12 8.04 25.98
CA HIS A 70 -6.67 7.06 26.96
C HIS A 70 -5.19 7.15 27.35
N CYS A 71 -4.29 7.41 26.38
CA CYS A 71 -2.84 7.29 26.57
C CYS A 71 -2.07 8.53 26.06
N ALA A 72 -2.63 9.74 26.24
CA ALA A 72 -2.05 10.97 25.68
C ALA A 72 -0.64 11.29 26.22
N GLU A 73 -0.43 11.18 27.53
CA GLU A 73 0.86 11.50 28.18
C GLU A 73 1.99 10.54 27.76
N PRO A 74 1.87 9.20 27.95
CA PRO A 74 2.94 8.28 27.58
C PRO A 74 3.20 8.28 26.08
N PHE A 75 2.17 8.49 25.26
CA PHE A 75 2.33 8.66 23.82
C PHE A 75 3.13 9.92 23.49
N THR A 76 2.90 11.03 24.21
CA THR A 76 3.60 12.30 23.99
C THR A 76 5.08 12.21 24.28
N GLU A 77 5.45 11.57 25.39
CA GLU A 77 6.86 11.31 25.70
C GLU A 77 7.53 10.43 24.66
N TYR A 78 6.82 9.40 24.18
CA TYR A 78 7.35 8.47 23.19
C TYR A 78 7.64 9.12 21.84
N TRP A 79 6.67 9.82 21.25
CA TRP A 79 6.91 10.47 19.96
C TRP A 79 7.89 11.63 20.08
N THR A 80 7.95 12.34 21.21
CA THR A 80 8.94 13.41 21.46
C THR A 80 10.36 12.85 21.46
N CYS A 81 10.58 11.68 22.07
CA CYS A 81 11.87 11.00 22.01
C CYS A 81 12.26 10.61 20.58
N ILE A 82 11.30 10.12 19.78
CA ILE A 82 11.54 9.78 18.38
C ILE A 82 11.90 11.02 17.56
N ASP A 83 11.19 12.13 17.80
CA ASP A 83 11.34 13.41 17.10
C ASP A 83 12.73 14.04 17.34
N TYR A 84 13.30 13.83 18.52
CA TYR A 84 14.65 14.32 18.86
C TYR A 84 15.76 13.80 17.95
N THR A 85 15.55 12.65 17.29
CA THR A 85 16.57 12.01 16.47
C THR A 85 16.37 12.31 14.99
N ASN A 86 17.41 12.80 14.30
CA ASN A 86 17.34 13.14 12.87
C ASN A 86 16.83 11.99 11.98
N LEU A 87 17.11 10.73 12.36
CA LEU A 87 16.71 9.53 11.62
C LEU A 87 15.44 8.85 12.19
N GLN A 88 14.88 9.39 13.28
CA GLN A 88 13.72 8.82 13.98
C GLN A 88 13.93 7.33 14.31
N GLU A 89 15.03 7.00 14.99
CA GLU A 89 15.45 5.62 15.23
C GLU A 89 14.67 4.98 16.40
N LEU A 90 13.80 4.02 16.10
CA LEU A 90 12.96 3.35 17.12
C LEU A 90 13.77 2.65 18.23
N ARG A 91 15.01 2.25 17.94
CA ARG A 91 15.91 1.59 18.90
C ARG A 91 16.30 2.47 20.09
N ARG A 92 16.25 3.80 19.96
CA ARG A 92 16.68 4.73 21.02
C ARG A 92 15.62 4.97 22.09
N CYS A 93 14.34 4.80 21.75
CA CYS A 93 13.21 5.16 22.60
C CYS A 93 12.45 3.95 23.14
N ARG A 94 13.16 2.82 23.39
CA ARG A 94 12.52 1.57 23.85
C ARG A 94 11.89 1.67 25.23
N LYS A 95 12.44 2.52 26.12
CA LYS A 95 11.88 2.74 27.47
C LYS A 95 10.49 3.38 27.37
N GLN A 96 10.39 4.48 26.64
CA GLN A 96 9.13 5.18 26.40
C GLN A 96 8.16 4.33 25.57
N GLN A 97 8.69 3.51 24.65
CA GLN A 97 7.87 2.57 23.89
C GLN A 97 7.17 1.57 24.80
N LEU A 98 7.89 0.97 25.77
CA LEU A 98 7.30 0.00 26.70
C LEU A 98 6.18 0.64 27.51
N VAL A 99 6.40 1.83 28.07
CA VAL A 99 5.37 2.58 28.82
C VAL A 99 4.13 2.86 27.95
N PHE A 100 4.32 3.23 26.68
CA PHE A 100 3.22 3.46 25.76
C PHE A 100 2.49 2.16 25.39
N ASP A 101 3.22 1.10 25.06
CA ASP A 101 2.67 -0.21 24.70
C ASP A 101 1.87 -0.80 25.89
N ASP A 102 2.36 -0.66 27.12
CA ASP A 102 1.68 -1.10 28.34
C ASP A 102 0.37 -0.32 28.57
N CYS A 103 0.39 1.02 28.44
CA CYS A 103 -0.83 1.83 28.55
C CYS A 103 -1.90 1.42 27.54
N VAL A 104 -1.48 1.16 26.30
CA VAL A 104 -2.36 0.76 25.20
C VAL A 104 -2.92 -0.65 25.44
N LEU A 105 -2.11 -1.56 25.98
CA LEU A 105 -2.55 -2.91 26.34
C LEU A 105 -3.58 -2.88 27.47
N GLU A 106 -3.34 -2.10 28.53
CA GLU A 106 -4.22 -2.02 29.70
C GLU A 106 -5.56 -1.33 29.40
N ASN A 107 -5.55 -0.22 28.65
CA ASN A 107 -6.76 0.58 28.43
C ASN A 107 -7.56 0.19 27.18
N LEU A 108 -6.87 -0.24 26.11
CA LEU A 108 -7.48 -0.50 24.80
C LEU A 108 -7.42 -1.99 24.41
N GLY A 109 -6.59 -2.80 25.09
CA GLY A 109 -6.41 -4.21 24.77
C GLY A 109 -5.69 -4.45 23.45
N TRP A 110 -4.97 -3.46 22.92
CA TRP A 110 -4.27 -3.63 21.65
C TRP A 110 -2.87 -4.19 21.88
N VAL A 111 -2.62 -5.35 21.27
CA VAL A 111 -1.30 -5.97 21.26
C VAL A 111 -0.50 -5.41 20.09
N ARG A 112 0.76 -5.02 20.37
CA ARG A 112 1.68 -4.58 19.34
C ARG A 112 2.02 -5.77 18.42
N PRO A 113 1.89 -5.63 17.09
CA PRO A 113 2.19 -6.73 16.18
C PRO A 113 3.67 -7.11 16.21
N ASP A 114 3.91 -8.40 16.03
CA ASP A 114 5.26 -8.98 16.02
C ASP A 114 6.02 -8.68 14.73
N LEU A 115 7.33 -8.87 14.79
CA LEU A 115 8.18 -8.70 13.62
C LEU A 115 7.72 -9.63 12.49
N GLY A 116 7.40 -9.02 11.35
CA GLY A 116 7.01 -9.73 10.14
C GLY A 116 5.49 -9.83 9.93
N GLU A 117 4.67 -9.58 10.94
CA GLU A 117 3.20 -9.67 10.80
C GLU A 117 2.66 -8.64 9.80
N LEU A 118 3.08 -7.39 9.93
CA LEU A 118 2.66 -6.30 9.05
C LEU A 118 3.19 -6.45 7.61
N SER A 119 4.22 -7.26 7.39
CA SER A 119 4.78 -7.53 6.05
C SER A 119 4.17 -8.75 5.37
N LYS A 120 3.31 -9.53 6.04
CA LYS A 120 2.64 -10.68 5.43
C LYS A 120 1.67 -10.22 4.35
N VAL A 121 1.67 -10.93 3.22
CA VAL A 121 0.67 -10.71 2.17
C VAL A 121 -0.67 -11.25 2.65
N THR A 122 -1.64 -10.37 2.80
CA THR A 122 -3.00 -10.73 3.21
C THR A 122 -3.96 -10.72 2.03
N LYS A 123 -4.94 -11.61 2.08
CA LYS A 123 -6.06 -11.64 1.13
C LYS A 123 -7.15 -10.68 1.64
N VAL A 124 -7.60 -9.79 0.77
CA VAL A 124 -8.68 -8.84 1.05
C VAL A 124 -9.88 -9.25 0.21
N GLN A 125 -11.05 -9.32 0.83
CA GLN A 125 -12.30 -9.54 0.11
C GLN A 125 -12.89 -8.19 -0.26
N THR A 126 -13.25 -8.02 -1.52
CA THR A 126 -13.84 -6.79 -2.04
C THR A 126 -15.05 -7.12 -2.91
N ASP A 127 -16.10 -6.31 -2.81
CA ASP A 127 -17.33 -6.47 -3.61
C ASP A 127 -17.19 -5.90 -5.04
N ARG A 128 -16.12 -5.13 -5.30
CA ARG A 128 -15.88 -4.50 -6.59
C ARG A 128 -15.44 -5.52 -7.65
N PRO A 129 -15.83 -5.34 -8.93
CA PRO A 129 -15.32 -6.18 -10.01
C PRO A 129 -13.84 -5.89 -10.28
N ILE A 130 -13.11 -6.91 -10.75
CA ILE A 130 -11.72 -6.77 -11.19
C ILE A 130 -11.71 -6.02 -12.54
N PRO A 131 -10.88 -4.97 -12.71
CA PRO A 131 -10.81 -4.23 -13.97
C PRO A 131 -10.15 -5.06 -15.09
N GLU A 132 -10.87 -5.28 -16.19
CA GLU A 132 -10.37 -6.05 -17.35
C GLU A 132 -9.24 -5.33 -18.11
N ASN A 133 -9.35 -4.00 -18.28
CA ASN A 133 -8.38 -3.19 -19.01
C ASN A 133 -7.96 -1.96 -18.19
N VAL A 134 -7.05 -2.21 -17.26
CA VAL A 134 -6.52 -1.21 -16.32
C VAL A 134 -5.83 -0.04 -17.03
N TYR A 135 -5.09 -0.33 -18.11
CA TYR A 135 -4.26 0.68 -18.78
C TYR A 135 -4.99 1.38 -19.93
N HIS A 136 -6.27 1.07 -20.14
CA HIS A 136 -7.01 1.52 -21.32
C HIS A 136 -6.23 1.25 -22.62
N SER A 137 -5.57 0.08 -22.70
CA SER A 137 -4.75 -0.28 -23.84
C SER A 137 -5.62 -0.60 -25.05
N ARG A 138 -5.19 -0.13 -26.23
CA ARG A 138 -5.74 -0.55 -27.52
C ARG A 138 -5.52 -2.06 -27.75
N PRO A 139 -6.34 -2.71 -28.60
CA PRO A 139 -6.09 -4.10 -28.99
C PRO A 139 -4.68 -4.26 -29.56
N ARG A 140 -4.05 -5.40 -29.26
CA ARG A 140 -2.73 -5.71 -29.81
C ARG A 140 -2.84 -5.97 -31.31
N PRO A 141 -1.82 -5.61 -32.11
CA PRO A 141 -1.75 -6.04 -33.51
C PRO A 141 -1.79 -7.56 -33.62
N GLU A 142 -2.34 -8.07 -34.71
CA GLU A 142 -2.31 -9.50 -35.02
C GLU A 142 -0.86 -9.97 -35.21
N PRO A 143 -0.49 -11.16 -34.68
CA PRO A 143 0.85 -11.69 -34.86
C PRO A 143 1.06 -12.10 -36.32
N ASN A 144 2.31 -12.01 -36.78
CA ASN A 144 2.68 -12.61 -38.08
C ASN A 144 2.43 -14.12 -38.03
N PRO A 145 1.96 -14.72 -39.13
CA PRO A 145 1.73 -16.17 -39.17
C PRO A 145 3.06 -16.92 -38.94
N PRO A 146 3.07 -17.97 -38.10
CA PRO A 146 4.24 -18.81 -37.95
C PRO A 146 4.52 -19.56 -39.26
N ILE A 147 5.80 -19.80 -39.56
CA ILE A 147 6.17 -20.68 -40.67
C ILE A 147 5.98 -22.11 -40.20
N GLU A 148 4.96 -22.78 -40.73
CA GLU A 148 4.66 -24.18 -40.43
C GLU A 148 5.14 -25.11 -41.55
N GLY A 149 5.63 -26.30 -41.17
CA GLY A 149 6.10 -27.34 -42.09
C GLY A 149 7.61 -27.51 -42.15
N ASP A 150 8.05 -28.62 -42.74
CA ASP A 150 9.47 -28.94 -42.85
C ASP A 150 10.19 -28.00 -43.82
N LEU A 151 11.38 -27.55 -43.42
CA LEU A 151 12.28 -26.79 -44.28
C LEU A 151 12.77 -27.68 -45.42
N LYS A 152 12.14 -27.56 -46.59
CA LYS A 152 12.58 -28.24 -47.81
C LYS A 152 13.87 -27.59 -48.33
N PRO A 153 14.80 -28.36 -48.92
CA PRO A 153 15.96 -27.79 -49.59
C PRO A 153 15.51 -26.83 -50.70
N ALA A 154 16.30 -25.77 -50.92
CA ALA A 154 16.01 -24.80 -51.97
C ALA A 154 15.97 -25.48 -53.35
N LYS A 155 14.89 -25.27 -54.11
CA LYS A 155 14.57 -26.01 -55.36
C LYS A 155 15.70 -26.02 -56.42
N TYR A 156 16.56 -25.00 -56.45
CA TYR A 156 17.67 -24.88 -57.43
C TYR A 156 18.97 -24.40 -56.76
N GLY A 157 19.19 -24.75 -55.50
CA GLY A 157 20.34 -24.27 -54.73
C GLY A 157 20.33 -22.75 -54.58
N SER A 158 21.48 -22.11 -54.84
CA SER A 158 21.68 -20.67 -54.63
C SER A 158 20.93 -19.77 -55.61
N ARG A 159 20.62 -20.25 -56.82
CA ARG A 159 20.06 -19.43 -57.93
C ARG A 159 20.87 -18.17 -58.25
N LEU A 160 22.17 -18.18 -57.96
CA LEU A 160 23.09 -17.11 -58.36
C LEU A 160 23.68 -17.41 -59.73
N PHE A 161 23.83 -16.37 -60.57
CA PHE A 161 24.20 -16.44 -61.99
C PHE A 161 25.41 -17.33 -62.35
N PHE A 162 26.32 -17.53 -61.41
CA PHE A 162 27.66 -18.07 -61.66
C PHE A 162 28.21 -18.79 -60.44
N TRP A 163 27.37 -19.29 -59.52
CA TRP A 163 27.82 -19.75 -58.19
C TRP A 163 28.96 -20.79 -58.27
N ASN A 164 30.18 -20.22 -58.24
CA ASN A 164 31.46 -20.72 -57.80
C ASN A 164 31.65 -20.09 -56.41
N TRP A 165 31.22 -20.84 -55.41
CA TRP A 165 32.03 -21.08 -54.23
C TRP A 165 32.53 -22.51 -54.36
#